data_AF-A0A352FR87-F1
#
_entry.id   AF-A0A352FR87-F1
#
_cell.length_a   1.000
_cell.length_b   1.000
_cell.length_c   1.000
_cell.angle_alpha   90.00
_cell.angle_beta   90.00
_cell.angle_gamma   90.00
#
_symmetry.space_group_name_H-M   'P 1'
#
loop_
_entity.id
_entity.type
_entity.pdbx_description
1 polymer ?
#
loop_
_entity_poly.entity_id
_entity_poly.type
_entity_poly.pdbx_seq_one_letter_code
_entity_poly.pdbx_strand_id
1 'polypeptide(L)'
;MLAQAVQYPIARGYFLSRLPRWYPVAGMIELRSYIFRVFMAGLITAGAMSVSLAQDTTKRNDRPPEQPSPTPQHTEEKKQPVDATRYTYEFNQPAFVVSHIVIEHDALGRGNITFVQRTETPIVEPIEISSSAQGRIFGLWTELRFLDSNENYQAAKNFAHLGTYKIGMNDGKRKRIAEFNWSDNKTAWALAAEYRNVATQAIWIFDMKLAREMQPLNTPSLLTEVEGYLTRNELSDPHQLVPLLNELKTDYHIPLIARNHADRILKKIEK
;
A
#
# COMPACT_ATOMS: atom_id res chain seq x y z
N MET A 1 34.44 51.06 -50.49
CA MET A 1 34.19 49.61 -50.29
C MET A 1 32.94 49.49 -49.44
N LEU A 2 31.86 48.99 -50.04
CA LEU A 2 30.50 48.91 -49.50
C LEU A 2 30.35 47.70 -48.57
N ALA A 3 29.87 47.92 -47.35
CA ALA A 3 29.40 46.87 -46.45
C ALA A 3 27.87 46.72 -46.63
N GLN A 4 27.43 45.57 -47.14
CA GLN A 4 26.02 45.21 -47.27
C GLN A 4 25.54 44.58 -45.96
N ALA A 5 24.46 45.14 -45.41
CA ALA A 5 23.68 44.55 -44.33
C ALA A 5 22.67 43.56 -44.92
N VAL A 6 22.67 42.32 -44.44
CA VAL A 6 21.71 41.28 -44.81
C VAL A 6 20.56 41.31 -43.80
N GLN A 7 19.35 41.49 -44.34
CA GLN A 7 18.09 41.63 -43.62
C GLN A 7 17.37 40.26 -43.64
N TYR A 8 17.10 39.68 -42.47
CA TYR A 8 16.31 38.45 -42.35
C TYR A 8 14.85 38.77 -42.03
N PRO A 9 13.86 38.18 -42.72
CA PRO A 9 12.45 38.35 -42.39
C PRO A 9 12.00 37.40 -41.27
N ILE A 10 11.28 37.98 -40.31
CA ILE A 10 10.60 37.33 -39.18
C ILE A 10 9.27 36.75 -39.68
N ALA A 11 9.13 35.42 -39.67
CA ALA A 11 7.84 34.75 -39.89
C ALA A 11 7.14 34.49 -38.55
N ARG A 12 6.09 35.27 -38.26
CA ARG A 12 5.12 35.01 -37.18
C ARG A 12 4.08 34.00 -37.68
N GLY A 13 4.17 32.75 -37.22
CA GLY A 13 3.13 31.74 -37.38
C GLY A 13 2.34 31.59 -36.07
N TYR A 14 1.11 32.11 -36.05
CA TYR A 14 0.13 31.83 -34.99
C TYR A 14 -0.46 30.44 -35.21
N PHE A 15 -0.14 29.48 -34.34
CA PHE A 15 -0.82 28.18 -34.26
C PHE A 15 -1.65 28.16 -32.97
N LEU A 16 -2.93 28.47 -33.09
CA LEU A 16 -3.92 28.27 -32.04
C LEU A 16 -4.83 27.10 -32.39
N SER A 17 -5.11 26.29 -31.37
CA SER A 17 -6.30 25.46 -31.17
C SER A 17 -6.47 24.20 -32.02
N ARG A 18 -6.26 23.04 -31.38
CA ARG A 18 -7.16 21.87 -31.43
C ARG A 18 -6.83 20.93 -30.25
N LEU A 19 -7.55 21.13 -29.15
CA LEU A 19 -7.63 20.15 -28.06
C LEU A 19 -8.62 19.04 -28.46
N PRO A 20 -8.31 17.75 -28.24
CA PRO A 20 -9.29 16.69 -28.41
C PRO A 20 -10.31 16.67 -27.26
N ARG A 21 -11.60 16.80 -27.61
CA ARG A 21 -12.73 16.47 -26.74
C ARG A 21 -12.70 14.98 -26.43
N TRP A 22 -12.54 14.63 -25.16
CA TRP A 22 -12.88 13.29 -24.66
C TRP A 22 -14.30 13.34 -24.10
N TYR A 23 -15.23 12.64 -24.76
CA TYR A 23 -16.54 12.31 -24.21
C TYR A 23 -16.43 11.02 -23.40
N PRO A 24 -17.11 10.90 -22.23
CA PRO A 24 -17.19 9.65 -21.50
C PRO A 24 -18.22 8.72 -22.15
N VAL A 25 -17.80 7.51 -22.51
CA VAL A 25 -18.70 6.41 -22.85
C VAL A 25 -19.18 5.79 -21.54
N ALA A 26 -20.37 6.20 -21.12
CA ALA A 26 -21.16 5.51 -20.11
C ALA A 26 -22.03 4.44 -20.80
N GLY A 27 -21.94 3.18 -20.37
CA GLY A 27 -22.94 2.17 -20.69
C GLY A 27 -22.41 0.75 -20.90
N MET A 28 -23.01 -0.18 -20.13
CA MET A 28 -23.18 -1.60 -20.42
C MET A 28 -22.01 -2.57 -20.18
N ILE A 29 -21.73 -2.89 -18.89
CA ILE A 29 -21.37 -4.27 -18.49
C ILE A 29 -22.01 -4.57 -17.12
N GLU A 30 -23.33 -4.72 -17.12
CA GLU A 30 -24.13 -5.23 -15.99
C GLU A 30 -24.85 -6.49 -16.49
N LEU A 31 -24.12 -7.60 -16.65
CA LEU A 31 -24.73 -8.94 -16.80
C LEU A 31 -23.72 -10.09 -16.67
N ARG A 32 -23.05 -10.24 -15.52
CA ARG A 32 -22.29 -11.49 -15.25
C ARG A 32 -22.05 -11.84 -13.78
N SER A 33 -22.82 -11.30 -12.83
CA SER A 33 -22.61 -11.54 -11.38
C SER A 33 -23.72 -12.36 -10.69
N TYR A 34 -24.46 -13.20 -11.43
CA TYR A 34 -25.64 -13.90 -10.86
C TYR A 34 -25.44 -15.40 -10.58
N ILE A 35 -24.25 -15.98 -10.78
CA ILE A 35 -24.05 -17.45 -10.60
C ILE A 35 -23.25 -17.82 -9.34
N PHE A 36 -22.63 -16.89 -8.61
CA PHE A 36 -21.77 -17.25 -7.47
C PHE A 36 -22.46 -17.18 -6.07
N ARG A 37 -23.79 -16.97 -6.02
CA ARG A 37 -24.52 -16.67 -4.76
C ARG A 37 -25.22 -17.86 -4.07
N VAL A 38 -24.82 -19.12 -4.31
CA VAL A 38 -25.60 -20.26 -3.78
C VAL A 38 -24.89 -21.16 -2.75
N PHE A 39 -23.59 -21.02 -2.45
CA PHE A 39 -22.90 -22.11 -1.74
C PHE A 39 -22.47 -21.96 -0.27
N MET A 40 -22.80 -20.90 0.48
CA MET A 40 -22.48 -20.89 1.92
C MET A 40 -23.59 -20.25 2.77
N ALA A 41 -24.71 -20.95 2.87
CA ALA A 41 -25.70 -20.73 3.92
C ALA A 41 -26.12 -22.10 4.48
N GLY A 42 -25.61 -22.45 5.67
CA GLY A 42 -26.12 -23.58 6.41
C GLY A 42 -25.15 -24.18 7.42
N LEU A 43 -25.16 -23.68 8.66
CA LEU A 43 -25.44 -24.57 9.79
C LEU A 43 -25.91 -23.79 11.02
N ILE A 44 -26.97 -24.34 11.58
CA ILE A 44 -27.94 -23.76 12.49
C ILE A 44 -27.55 -24.07 13.95
N THR A 45 -27.98 -23.14 14.80
CA THR A 45 -28.09 -23.10 16.26
C THR A 45 -28.58 -24.34 17.01
N ALA A 46 -28.21 -24.35 18.30
CA ALA A 46 -29.00 -24.73 19.50
C ALA A 46 -28.87 -26.15 20.09
N GLY A 47 -28.65 -26.18 21.42
CA GLY A 47 -28.85 -27.34 22.29
C GLY A 47 -28.42 -27.06 23.73
N ALA A 48 -29.37 -26.67 24.58
CA ALA A 48 -29.22 -26.49 26.03
C ALA A 48 -30.04 -27.54 26.81
N MET A 49 -29.63 -27.80 28.06
CA MET A 49 -30.32 -28.53 29.16
C MET A 49 -30.31 -30.08 29.06
N SER A 50 -30.24 -30.92 30.11
CA SER A 50 -30.01 -30.83 31.58
C SER A 50 -30.06 -32.26 32.19
N VAL A 51 -29.15 -32.56 33.15
CA VAL A 51 -29.39 -33.24 34.46
C VAL A 51 -29.56 -34.80 34.59
N SER A 52 -28.56 -35.40 35.27
CA SER A 52 -28.52 -36.41 36.40
C SER A 52 -28.73 -37.93 36.27
N LEU A 53 -27.76 -38.70 36.81
CA LEU A 53 -27.75 -39.62 38.00
C LEU A 53 -26.52 -40.57 37.90
N ALA A 54 -25.48 -40.51 38.75
CA ALA A 54 -25.28 -40.99 40.14
C ALA A 54 -24.90 -42.48 40.28
N GLN A 55 -23.69 -42.76 40.80
CA GLN A 55 -23.28 -43.85 41.73
C GLN A 55 -21.79 -43.64 42.12
N ASP A 56 -21.50 -43.22 43.38
CA ASP A 56 -21.02 -44.02 44.53
C ASP A 56 -19.57 -44.53 44.37
N THR A 57 -18.61 -44.47 45.32
CA THR A 57 -18.60 -44.22 46.77
C THR A 57 -17.14 -43.90 47.20
N THR A 58 -17.02 -43.12 48.29
CA THR A 58 -15.95 -43.17 49.31
C THR A 58 -14.47 -43.04 48.90
N LYS A 59 -13.91 -41.83 49.07
CA LYS A 59 -12.64 -41.63 49.81
C LYS A 59 -12.53 -40.17 50.26
N ARG A 60 -12.83 -39.98 51.54
CA ARG A 60 -12.72 -38.73 52.29
C ARG A 60 -11.24 -38.45 52.58
N ASN A 61 -10.74 -37.31 52.11
CA ASN A 61 -9.52 -36.68 52.61
C ASN A 61 -9.83 -35.19 52.78
N ASP A 62 -10.26 -34.83 54.00
CA ASP A 62 -10.46 -33.45 54.40
C ASP A 62 -9.08 -32.77 54.52
N ARG A 63 -8.80 -31.78 53.66
CA ARG A 63 -7.64 -30.88 53.76
C ARG A 63 -8.13 -29.48 54.18
N PRO A 64 -7.50 -28.81 55.16
CA PRO A 64 -7.86 -27.44 55.54
C PRO A 64 -7.65 -26.45 54.39
N PRO A 65 -8.45 -25.37 54.28
CA PRO A 65 -8.22 -24.33 53.29
C PRO A 65 -6.97 -23.50 53.65
N GLU A 66 -5.93 -23.61 52.83
CA GLU A 66 -4.78 -22.70 52.84
C GLU A 66 -5.17 -21.34 52.22
N GLN A 67 -4.58 -20.29 52.81
CA GLN A 67 -4.80 -18.87 52.57
C GLN A 67 -4.57 -18.42 51.12
N PRO A 68 -5.19 -17.29 50.69
CA PRO A 68 -4.95 -16.72 49.37
C PRO A 68 -3.51 -16.25 49.24
N SER A 69 -2.77 -16.86 48.30
CA SER A 69 -1.44 -16.37 47.90
C SER A 69 -1.59 -15.10 47.07
N PRO A 70 -0.77 -14.05 47.31
CA PRO A 70 -0.78 -12.85 46.49
C PRO A 70 -0.20 -13.16 45.11
N THR A 71 -1.02 -12.94 44.08
CA THR A 71 -0.59 -13.00 42.68
C THR A 71 0.54 -11.99 42.44
N PRO A 72 1.72 -12.40 41.96
CA PRO A 72 2.72 -11.47 41.49
C PRO A 72 2.16 -10.72 40.27
N GLN A 73 1.97 -9.41 40.42
CA GLN A 73 1.80 -8.50 39.29
C GLN A 73 3.12 -8.52 38.50
N HIS A 74 3.18 -9.38 37.49
CA HIS A 74 4.09 -9.18 36.38
C HIS A 74 3.56 -7.96 35.63
N THR A 75 4.01 -6.78 36.05
CA THR A 75 4.01 -5.61 35.17
C THR A 75 4.89 -6.00 33.99
N GLU A 76 4.27 -6.39 32.89
CA GLU A 76 4.91 -6.37 31.59
C GLU A 76 5.22 -4.91 31.27
N GLU A 77 6.33 -4.43 31.82
CA GLU A 77 6.98 -3.22 31.40
C GLU A 77 7.43 -3.49 29.97
N LYS A 78 6.56 -3.08 29.03
CA LYS A 78 6.78 -3.13 27.59
C LYS A 78 8.02 -2.29 27.30
N LYS A 79 9.21 -2.90 27.43
CA LYS A 79 10.50 -2.33 27.01
C LYS A 79 10.32 -1.93 25.57
N GLN A 80 10.09 -0.63 25.33
CA GLN A 80 10.14 -0.07 24.00
C GLN A 80 11.52 -0.43 23.44
N PRO A 81 11.59 -1.14 22.32
CA PRO A 81 12.87 -1.45 21.70
C PRO A 81 13.58 -0.15 21.36
N VAL A 82 14.91 -0.21 21.37
CA VAL A 82 15.90 0.88 21.31
C VAL A 82 15.81 1.76 20.05
N ASP A 83 14.82 1.52 19.18
CA ASP A 83 14.42 2.41 18.10
C ASP A 83 12.88 2.60 18.13
N ALA A 84 12.42 3.54 18.95
CA ALA A 84 11.01 3.82 19.15
C ALA A 84 10.36 4.58 17.98
N THR A 85 11.15 5.02 17.00
CA THR A 85 10.66 5.85 15.90
C THR A 85 9.74 5.06 14.98
N ARG A 86 8.49 5.52 14.85
CA ARG A 86 7.47 4.95 13.98
C ARG A 86 7.02 5.99 12.96
N TYR A 87 6.95 5.56 11.72
CA TYR A 87 6.47 6.35 10.60
C TYR A 87 5.16 5.75 10.11
N THR A 88 4.21 6.62 9.78
CA THR A 88 2.90 6.24 9.28
C THR A 88 2.55 7.04 8.04
N TYR A 89 2.01 6.35 7.04
CA TYR A 89 1.41 6.96 5.87
C TYR A 89 0.01 6.38 5.69
N GLU A 90 -0.97 7.23 5.40
CA GLU A 90 -2.33 6.81 5.09
C GLU A 90 -2.79 7.52 3.81
N PHE A 91 -3.46 6.77 2.93
CA PHE A 91 -4.17 7.31 1.78
C PHE A 91 -5.61 6.83 1.80
N ASN A 92 -6.55 7.74 1.51
CA ASN A 92 -7.97 7.42 1.43
C ASN A 92 -8.64 8.09 0.22
N GLN A 93 -9.26 7.29 -0.64
CA GLN A 93 -10.14 7.70 -1.73
C GLN A 93 -11.19 6.62 -2.01
N PRO A 94 -12.42 6.75 -1.47
CA PRO A 94 -13.46 5.73 -1.60
C PRO A 94 -13.84 5.34 -3.03
N ALA A 95 -13.66 6.25 -4.00
CA ALA A 95 -14.00 5.98 -5.40
C ALA A 95 -12.92 5.16 -6.16
N PHE A 96 -11.76 4.91 -5.57
CA PHE A 96 -10.66 4.19 -6.22
C PHE A 96 -10.76 2.69 -5.99
N VAL A 97 -10.19 1.91 -6.93
CA VAL A 97 -10.09 0.43 -6.84
C VAL A 97 -9.38 0.01 -5.55
N VAL A 98 -8.27 0.67 -5.24
CA VAL A 98 -7.61 0.62 -3.94
C VAL A 98 -8.02 1.87 -3.17
N SER A 99 -9.00 1.73 -2.28
CA SER A 99 -9.69 2.86 -1.66
C SER A 99 -8.99 3.37 -0.41
N HIS A 100 -8.29 2.50 0.31
CA HIS A 100 -7.58 2.84 1.54
C HIS A 100 -6.23 2.13 1.58
N ILE A 101 -5.20 2.83 2.01
CA ILE A 101 -3.84 2.29 2.21
C ILE A 101 -3.31 2.86 3.52
N VAL A 102 -2.73 2.02 4.36
CA VAL A 102 -1.95 2.41 5.54
C VAL A 102 -0.61 1.72 5.45
N ILE A 103 0.48 2.47 5.59
CA ILE A 103 1.82 1.95 5.76
C ILE A 103 2.30 2.36 7.15
N GLU A 104 2.75 1.39 7.94
CA GLU A 104 3.45 1.64 9.20
C GLU A 104 4.80 0.95 9.16
N HIS A 105 5.88 1.65 9.48
CA HIS A 105 7.21 1.06 9.53
C HIS A 105 8.09 1.68 10.62
N ASP A 106 9.12 0.94 11.03
CA ASP A 106 10.16 1.40 11.94
C ASP A 106 11.29 2.17 11.22
N ALA A 107 12.29 2.58 11.99
CA ALA A 107 13.51 3.23 11.49
C ALA A 107 14.38 2.33 10.59
N LEU A 108 14.10 1.02 10.52
CA LEU A 108 14.77 0.06 9.63
C LEU A 108 13.95 -0.24 8.38
N GLY A 109 12.81 0.44 8.18
CA GLY A 109 11.97 0.28 7.00
C GLY A 109 11.11 -0.97 7.04
N ARG A 110 11.06 -1.67 8.18
CA ARG A 110 10.28 -2.88 8.38
C ARG A 110 8.93 -2.54 8.98
N GLY A 111 7.88 -3.16 8.48
CA GLY A 111 6.56 -2.98 9.04
C GLY A 111 5.49 -3.66 8.21
N ASN A 112 4.32 -3.03 8.14
CA ASN A 112 3.17 -3.58 7.43
C ASN A 112 2.55 -2.54 6.50
N ILE A 113 1.98 -3.05 5.41
CA ILE A 113 1.01 -2.33 4.60
C ILE A 113 -0.36 -2.95 4.83
N THR A 114 -1.37 -2.11 5.05
CA THR A 114 -2.78 -2.50 5.03
C THR A 114 -3.45 -1.81 3.86
N PHE A 115 -4.23 -2.51 3.06
CA PHE A 115 -4.98 -1.88 1.97
C PHE A 115 -6.35 -2.52 1.74
N VAL A 116 -7.27 -1.74 1.20
CA VAL A 116 -8.65 -2.18 0.89
C VAL A 116 -8.87 -2.13 -0.61
N GLN A 117 -9.28 -3.26 -1.19
CA GLN A 117 -9.67 -3.36 -2.61
C GLN A 117 -11.16 -3.64 -2.76
N ARG A 118 -11.81 -2.86 -3.63
CA ARG A 118 -13.16 -2.99 -4.22
C ARG A 118 -14.38 -3.27 -3.33
N THR A 119 -14.37 -4.02 -2.21
CA THR A 119 -15.50 -3.96 -1.25
C THR A 119 -15.42 -4.65 0.12
N GLU A 120 -14.55 -5.61 0.51
CA GLU A 120 -14.98 -6.45 1.68
C GLU A 120 -14.02 -6.74 2.86
N THR A 121 -12.68 -6.69 2.76
CA THR A 121 -11.81 -6.87 3.96
C THR A 121 -10.43 -6.21 3.77
N PRO A 122 -9.87 -5.52 4.78
CA PRO A 122 -8.50 -5.04 4.73
C PRO A 122 -7.50 -6.20 4.61
N ILE A 123 -6.60 -6.11 3.63
CA ILE A 123 -5.48 -7.02 3.43
C ILE A 123 -4.27 -6.44 4.15
N VAL A 124 -3.58 -7.24 4.97
CA VAL A 124 -2.39 -6.84 5.72
C VAL A 124 -1.20 -7.67 5.26
N GLU A 125 -0.19 -7.02 4.72
CA GLU A 125 1.04 -7.66 4.23
C GLU A 125 2.26 -7.07 4.94
N PRO A 126 3.26 -7.90 5.31
CA PRO A 126 4.53 -7.39 5.78
C PRO A 126 5.25 -6.66 4.63
N ILE A 127 5.94 -5.57 4.97
CA ILE A 127 6.76 -4.83 4.02
C ILE A 127 8.16 -4.59 4.56
N GLU A 128 9.11 -4.52 3.63
CA GLU A 128 10.46 -4.06 3.86
C GLU A 128 10.80 -3.03 2.78
N ILE A 129 10.86 -1.77 3.20
CA ILE A 129 11.26 -0.66 2.33
C ILE A 129 12.75 -0.81 2.05
N SER A 130 13.15 -0.80 0.77
CA SER A 130 14.56 -0.94 0.42
C SER A 130 15.41 0.19 1.00
N SER A 131 16.70 -0.06 1.19
CA SER A 131 17.64 0.97 1.68
C SER A 131 17.66 2.22 0.81
N SER A 132 17.53 2.07 -0.52
CA SER A 132 17.45 3.18 -1.47
C SER A 132 16.20 4.03 -1.25
N ALA A 133 15.03 3.39 -1.17
CA ALA A 133 13.76 4.05 -0.91
C ALA A 133 13.72 4.71 0.48
N GLN A 134 14.21 4.00 1.48
CA GLN A 134 14.29 4.47 2.85
C GLN A 134 15.17 5.72 2.97
N GLY A 135 16.31 5.76 2.28
CA GLY A 135 17.17 6.94 2.24
C GLY A 135 16.44 8.17 1.71
N ARG A 136 15.63 8.03 0.65
CA ARG A 136 14.79 9.12 0.12
C ARG A 136 13.72 9.55 1.12
N ILE A 137 12.99 8.60 1.70
CA ILE A 137 11.94 8.88 2.70
C ILE A 137 12.52 9.63 3.91
N PHE A 138 13.66 9.18 4.45
CA PHE A 138 14.30 9.83 5.59
C PHE A 138 14.89 11.19 5.26
N GLY A 139 15.43 11.37 4.06
CA GLY A 139 15.83 12.69 3.57
C GLY A 139 14.66 13.67 3.61
N LEU A 140 13.49 13.27 3.09
CA LEU A 140 12.28 14.09 3.04
C LEU A 140 11.74 14.41 4.44
N TRP A 141 11.70 13.42 5.35
CA TRP A 141 11.31 13.65 6.74
C TRP A 141 12.21 14.64 7.46
N THR A 142 13.53 14.54 7.23
CA THR A 142 14.54 15.43 7.81
C THR A 142 14.41 16.84 7.28
N GLU A 143 14.26 16.99 5.96
CA GLU A 143 14.09 18.27 5.30
C GLU A 143 12.82 19.01 5.76
N LEU A 144 11.72 18.27 6.00
CA LEU A 144 10.50 18.83 6.58
C LEU A 144 10.65 19.29 8.03
N ARG A 145 11.72 18.84 8.72
CA ARG A 145 11.88 18.98 10.17
C ARG A 145 10.60 18.62 10.91
N PHE A 146 10.00 17.51 10.51
CA PHE A 146 8.56 17.31 10.68
C PHE A 146 8.10 17.40 12.14
N LEU A 147 8.83 16.87 13.12
CA LEU A 147 8.43 16.99 14.53
C LEU A 147 8.64 18.39 15.14
N ASP A 148 9.47 19.23 14.52
CA ASP A 148 9.70 20.62 14.95
C ASP A 148 8.76 21.61 14.25
N SER A 149 8.18 21.22 13.10
CA SER A 149 7.34 22.08 12.28
C SER A 149 5.87 22.01 12.71
N ASN A 150 5.18 23.15 12.62
CA ASN A 150 3.74 23.28 12.78
C ASN A 150 3.04 23.68 11.48
N GLU A 151 3.73 23.57 10.35
CA GLU A 151 3.24 23.97 9.03
C GLU A 151 1.98 23.16 8.65
N ASN A 152 0.99 23.83 8.08
CA ASN A 152 -0.14 23.15 7.45
C ASN A 152 0.23 22.87 5.99
N TYR A 153 0.35 21.58 5.63
CA TYR A 153 0.71 21.18 4.27
C TYR A 153 -0.46 21.27 3.28
N GLN A 154 -1.70 21.45 3.72
CA GLN A 154 -2.84 21.63 2.82
C GLN A 154 -2.73 22.96 2.07
N ALA A 155 -2.69 22.87 0.74
CA ALA A 155 -2.77 24.06 -0.12
C ALA A 155 -4.13 24.75 -0.03
N ALA A 156 -4.19 26.02 -0.45
CA ALA A 156 -5.43 26.80 -0.48
C ALA A 156 -6.51 26.17 -1.37
N LYS A 157 -6.10 25.47 -2.44
CA LYS A 157 -7.00 24.70 -3.31
C LYS A 157 -7.26 23.33 -2.72
N ASN A 158 -8.53 22.92 -2.74
CA ASN A 158 -8.96 21.60 -2.28
C ASN A 158 -9.14 20.66 -3.48
N PHE A 159 -8.39 19.55 -3.49
CA PHE A 159 -8.46 18.49 -4.50
C PHE A 159 -8.92 17.16 -3.91
N ALA A 160 -9.96 17.15 -3.07
CA ALA A 160 -10.48 15.94 -2.41
C ALA A 160 -10.78 14.75 -3.34
N HIS A 161 -11.05 14.99 -4.63
CA HIS A 161 -11.25 13.92 -5.62
C HIS A 161 -9.97 13.13 -5.95
N LEU A 162 -8.79 13.65 -5.63
CA LEU A 162 -7.52 12.94 -5.74
C LEU A 162 -7.24 12.02 -4.54
N GLY A 163 -8.03 12.17 -3.48
CA GLY A 163 -7.86 11.47 -2.20
C GLY A 163 -7.21 12.35 -1.14
N THR A 164 -7.20 11.81 0.07
CA THR A 164 -6.58 12.44 1.24
C THR A 164 -5.37 11.64 1.67
N TYR A 165 -4.27 12.33 1.90
CA TYR A 165 -3.02 11.80 2.43
C TYR A 165 -2.90 12.20 3.90
N LYS A 166 -2.43 11.28 4.73
CA LYS A 166 -1.92 11.59 6.07
C LYS A 166 -0.51 11.05 6.20
N ILE A 167 0.36 11.87 6.74
CA ILE A 167 1.73 11.48 7.09
C ILE A 167 1.91 11.69 8.59
N GLY A 168 2.58 10.76 9.25
CA GLY A 168 2.80 10.80 10.68
C GLY A 168 4.16 10.26 11.09
N MET A 169 4.67 10.81 12.19
CA MET A 169 5.92 10.40 12.81
C MET A 169 5.73 10.41 14.33
N ASN A 170 6.28 9.40 14.99
CA ASN A 170 6.37 9.31 16.44
C ASN A 170 7.78 8.87 16.82
N ASP A 171 8.58 9.73 17.48
CA ASP A 171 9.95 9.41 17.94
C ASP A 171 9.99 8.77 19.34
N GLY A 172 8.83 8.40 19.88
CA GLY A 172 8.63 7.91 21.24
C GLY A 172 8.40 9.02 22.28
N LYS A 173 8.79 10.27 21.99
CA LYS A 173 8.59 11.43 22.86
C LYS A 173 7.61 12.45 22.28
N ARG A 174 7.68 12.64 20.96
CA ARG A 174 6.91 13.60 20.18
C ARG A 174 6.18 12.85 19.08
N LYS A 175 4.96 13.28 18.81
CA LYS A 175 4.12 12.76 17.74
C LYS A 175 3.53 13.91 16.96
N ARG A 176 3.58 13.82 15.63
CA ARG A 176 2.86 14.73 14.73
C ARG A 176 2.18 13.92 13.64
N ILE A 177 0.99 14.36 13.25
CA ILE A 177 0.25 13.88 12.08
C ILE A 177 -0.13 15.12 11.28
N ALA A 178 0.02 15.06 9.97
CA ALA A 178 -0.46 16.07 9.05
C ALA A 178 -1.33 15.43 7.98
N GLU A 179 -2.43 16.09 7.63
CA GLU A 179 -3.40 15.65 6.64
C GLU A 179 -3.52 16.69 5.53
N PHE A 180 -3.57 16.24 4.28
CA PHE A 180 -3.76 17.10 3.11
C PHE A 180 -4.25 16.28 1.91
N ASN A 181 -4.97 16.91 0.99
CA ASN A 181 -5.27 16.33 -0.34
C ASN A 181 -4.35 16.87 -1.44
N TRP A 182 -3.75 18.02 -1.21
CA TRP A 182 -2.77 18.65 -2.10
C TRP A 182 -1.86 19.55 -1.28
N SER A 183 -0.58 19.62 -1.66
CA SER A 183 0.40 20.47 -0.98
C SER A 183 1.22 21.29 -1.97
N ASP A 184 1.38 22.58 -1.67
CA ASP A 184 2.35 23.44 -2.36
C ASP A 184 3.78 23.27 -1.77
N ASN A 185 3.90 22.60 -0.62
CA ASN A 185 5.18 22.20 -0.05
C ASN A 185 5.71 20.99 -0.83
N LYS A 186 6.74 21.24 -1.65
CA LYS A 186 7.33 20.23 -2.55
C LYS A 186 7.84 19.01 -1.80
N THR A 187 8.41 19.20 -0.62
CA THR A 187 8.98 18.14 0.21
C THR A 187 7.89 17.25 0.81
N ALA A 188 6.80 17.86 1.31
CA ALA A 188 5.65 17.11 1.83
C ALA A 188 4.94 16.32 0.71
N TRP A 189 4.79 16.93 -0.47
CA TRP A 189 4.23 16.24 -1.63
C TRP A 189 5.13 15.09 -2.11
N ALA A 190 6.44 15.32 -2.19
CA ALA A 190 7.40 14.27 -2.55
C ALA A 190 7.39 13.10 -1.56
N LEU A 191 7.22 13.37 -0.26
CA LEU A 191 7.11 12.34 0.76
C LEU A 191 5.86 11.47 0.57
N ALA A 192 4.70 12.09 0.35
CA ALA A 192 3.47 11.36 0.06
C ALA A 192 3.57 10.56 -1.24
N ALA A 193 4.19 11.12 -2.27
CA ALA A 193 4.43 10.45 -3.54
C ALA A 193 5.35 9.23 -3.40
N GLU A 194 6.43 9.35 -2.64
CA GLU A 194 7.35 8.23 -2.38
C GLU A 194 6.65 7.09 -1.64
N TYR A 195 5.86 7.39 -0.59
CA TYR A 195 5.04 6.36 0.07
C TYR A 195 3.99 5.75 -0.85
N ARG A 196 3.39 6.53 -1.76
CA ARG A 196 2.46 6.02 -2.76
C ARG A 196 3.15 5.04 -3.72
N ASN A 197 4.40 5.30 -4.09
CA ASN A 197 5.20 4.40 -4.93
C ASN A 197 5.55 3.11 -4.18
N VAL A 198 5.90 3.20 -2.89
CA VAL A 198 6.10 2.01 -2.02
C VAL A 198 4.83 1.17 -1.99
N ALA A 199 3.67 1.80 -1.77
CA ALA A 199 2.39 1.11 -1.72
C ALA A 199 2.04 0.44 -3.06
N THR A 200 2.23 1.16 -4.17
CA THR A 200 1.95 0.66 -5.53
C THR A 200 2.75 -0.60 -5.81
N GLN A 201 4.04 -0.59 -5.46
CA GLN A 201 4.91 -1.75 -5.61
C GLN A 201 4.49 -2.93 -4.73
N ALA A 202 4.22 -2.68 -3.43
CA ALA A 202 3.83 -3.72 -2.49
C ALA A 202 2.49 -4.40 -2.88
N ILE A 203 1.49 -3.60 -3.27
CA ILE A 203 0.20 -4.11 -3.72
C ILE A 203 0.36 -4.92 -5.00
N TRP A 204 1.18 -4.45 -5.95
CA TRP A 204 1.42 -5.22 -7.17
C TRP A 204 2.12 -6.56 -6.89
N ILE A 205 3.09 -6.60 -5.97
CA ILE A 205 3.74 -7.85 -5.55
C ILE A 205 2.70 -8.83 -4.98
N PHE A 206 1.79 -8.34 -4.14
CA PHE A 206 0.68 -9.13 -3.60
C PHE A 206 -0.23 -9.66 -4.72
N ASP A 207 -0.74 -8.77 -5.59
CA ASP A 207 -1.66 -9.14 -6.67
C ASP A 207 -1.02 -10.16 -7.61
N MET A 208 0.28 -10.04 -7.87
CA MET A 208 1.04 -10.95 -8.71
C MET A 208 1.20 -12.34 -8.08
N LYS A 209 1.53 -12.41 -6.78
CA LYS A 209 1.61 -13.67 -6.04
C LYS A 209 0.25 -14.37 -6.04
N LEU A 210 -0.81 -13.62 -5.76
CA LEU A 210 -2.18 -14.13 -5.78
C LEU A 210 -2.59 -14.63 -7.17
N ALA A 211 -2.29 -13.86 -8.23
CA ALA A 211 -2.61 -14.25 -9.59
C ALA A 211 -1.84 -15.53 -10.01
N ARG A 212 -0.56 -15.65 -9.66
CA ARG A 212 0.24 -16.85 -9.94
C ARG A 212 -0.40 -18.12 -9.38
N GLU A 213 -1.01 -18.03 -8.20
CA GLU A 213 -1.59 -19.18 -7.51
C GLU A 213 -3.04 -19.44 -7.90
N MET A 214 -3.86 -18.38 -8.00
CA MET A 214 -5.31 -18.50 -8.11
C MET A 214 -5.84 -18.21 -9.50
N GLN A 215 -5.17 -17.33 -10.26
CA GLN A 215 -5.64 -16.86 -11.57
C GLN A 215 -4.47 -16.62 -12.55
N PRO A 216 -3.71 -17.66 -12.96
CA PRO A 216 -2.47 -17.47 -13.75
C PRO A 216 -2.71 -16.77 -15.09
N LEU A 217 -3.93 -16.86 -15.63
CA LEU A 217 -4.34 -16.17 -16.86
C LEU A 217 -4.39 -14.63 -16.72
N ASN A 218 -4.43 -14.10 -15.49
CA ASN A 218 -4.43 -12.66 -15.24
C ASN A 218 -3.01 -12.04 -15.22
N THR A 219 -1.98 -12.87 -15.05
CA THR A 219 -0.57 -12.43 -14.99
C THR A 219 -0.13 -11.49 -16.14
N PRO A 220 -0.52 -11.72 -17.41
CA PRO A 220 -0.17 -10.79 -18.50
C PRO A 220 -0.69 -9.35 -18.30
N SER A 221 -1.89 -9.19 -17.72
CA SER A 221 -2.46 -7.86 -17.44
C SER A 221 -1.64 -7.15 -16.36
N LEU A 222 -1.35 -7.85 -15.25
CA LEU A 222 -0.56 -7.32 -14.16
C LEU A 222 0.87 -6.94 -14.60
N LEU A 223 1.48 -7.71 -15.50
CA LEU A 223 2.80 -7.36 -16.06
C LEU A 223 2.74 -6.10 -16.96
N THR A 224 1.63 -5.87 -17.65
CA THR A 224 1.40 -4.63 -18.40
C THR A 224 1.28 -3.43 -17.46
N GLU A 225 0.58 -3.60 -16.33
CA GLU A 225 0.42 -2.54 -15.33
C GLU A 225 1.75 -2.14 -14.69
N VAL A 226 2.57 -3.11 -14.25
CA VAL A 226 3.88 -2.79 -13.65
C VAL A 226 4.87 -2.19 -14.63
N GLU A 227 4.82 -2.60 -15.90
CA GLU A 227 5.61 -1.96 -16.94
C GLU A 227 5.19 -0.49 -17.13
N GLY A 228 3.90 -0.20 -17.00
CA GLY A 228 3.37 1.16 -16.95
C GLY A 228 3.93 1.96 -15.77
N TYR A 229 3.91 1.40 -14.55
CA TYR A 229 4.49 2.04 -13.36
C TYR A 229 5.99 2.29 -13.51
N LEU A 230 6.73 1.31 -14.03
CA LEU A 230 8.16 1.43 -14.31
C LEU A 230 8.45 2.55 -15.30
N THR A 231 7.67 2.63 -16.39
CA THR A 231 7.86 3.66 -17.43
C THR A 231 7.56 5.07 -16.93
N ARG A 232 6.65 5.21 -15.97
CA ARG A 232 6.31 6.51 -15.35
C ARG A 232 7.12 6.84 -14.10
N ASN A 233 8.05 5.98 -13.70
CA ASN A 233 8.82 6.11 -12.46
C ASN A 233 7.92 6.18 -11.21
N GLU A 234 6.89 5.33 -11.18
CA GLU A 234 5.89 5.21 -10.09
C GLU A 234 6.16 3.98 -9.19
N LEU A 235 7.36 3.42 -9.25
CA LEU A 235 7.83 2.37 -8.37
C LEU A 235 8.92 2.93 -7.47
N SER A 236 8.90 2.57 -6.19
CA SER A 236 9.88 3.07 -5.24
C SER A 236 11.24 2.43 -5.45
N ASP A 237 11.30 1.11 -5.62
CA ASP A 237 12.53 0.41 -5.96
C ASP A 237 12.25 -0.77 -6.90
N PRO A 238 12.35 -0.56 -8.22
CA PRO A 238 12.16 -1.61 -9.19
C PRO A 238 13.03 -2.85 -8.97
N HIS A 239 14.23 -2.73 -8.36
CA HIS A 239 15.10 -3.88 -8.14
C HIS A 239 14.52 -4.90 -7.16
N GLN A 240 13.62 -4.48 -6.26
CA GLN A 240 12.90 -5.42 -5.37
C GLN A 240 11.97 -6.37 -6.15
N LEU A 241 11.64 -6.06 -7.41
CA LEU A 241 10.83 -6.94 -8.26
C LEU A 241 11.63 -8.08 -8.90
N VAL A 242 12.97 -7.97 -8.94
CA VAL A 242 13.85 -8.90 -9.65
C VAL A 242 13.67 -10.37 -9.20
N PRO A 243 13.58 -10.70 -7.90
CA PRO A 243 13.36 -12.08 -7.48
C PRO A 243 12.05 -12.66 -8.04
N LEU A 244 10.95 -11.93 -7.88
CA LEU A 244 9.63 -12.35 -8.36
C LEU A 244 9.58 -12.48 -9.89
N LEU A 245 10.17 -11.54 -10.62
CA LEU A 245 10.22 -11.59 -12.09
C LEU A 245 11.04 -12.79 -12.60
N ASN A 246 12.12 -13.15 -11.91
CA ASN A 246 12.90 -14.35 -12.25
C ASN A 246 12.10 -15.64 -12.02
N GLU A 247 11.37 -15.73 -10.91
CA GLU A 247 10.46 -16.85 -10.65
C GLU A 247 9.42 -16.99 -11.78
N LEU A 248 8.74 -15.88 -12.12
CA LEU A 248 7.73 -15.85 -13.17
C LEU A 248 8.29 -16.32 -14.51
N LYS A 249 9.46 -15.86 -14.92
CA LYS A 249 10.09 -16.26 -16.21
C LYS A 249 10.22 -17.78 -16.35
N THR A 250 10.44 -18.50 -15.25
CA THR A 250 10.67 -19.95 -15.23
C THR A 250 9.43 -20.78 -14.89
N ASP A 251 8.32 -20.15 -14.52
CA ASP A 251 7.11 -20.87 -14.07
C ASP A 251 6.27 -21.39 -15.24
N TYR A 252 6.17 -22.72 -15.39
CA TYR A 252 5.42 -23.34 -16.46
C TYR A 252 3.89 -23.23 -16.30
N HIS A 253 3.39 -22.89 -15.11
CA HIS A 253 1.96 -22.70 -14.85
C HIS A 253 1.44 -21.37 -15.38
N ILE A 254 2.32 -20.39 -15.59
CA ILE A 254 1.93 -19.09 -16.15
C ILE A 254 2.04 -19.09 -17.69
N PRO A 255 1.17 -18.32 -18.39
CA PRO A 255 1.20 -18.22 -19.84
C PRO A 255 2.57 -17.85 -20.40
N LEU A 256 2.96 -18.44 -21.54
CA LEU A 256 4.25 -18.14 -22.21
C LEU A 256 4.42 -16.64 -22.48
N ILE A 257 3.33 -15.95 -22.84
CA ILE A 257 3.35 -14.50 -23.05
C ILE A 257 3.73 -13.72 -21.78
N ALA A 258 3.27 -14.16 -20.61
CA ALA A 258 3.63 -13.58 -19.33
C ALA A 258 5.11 -13.81 -19.00
N ARG A 259 5.62 -15.03 -19.20
CA ARG A 259 7.05 -15.34 -19.00
C ARG A 259 7.97 -14.46 -19.84
N ASN A 260 7.64 -14.34 -21.13
CA ASN A 260 8.37 -13.49 -22.06
C ASN A 260 8.27 -12.00 -21.67
N HIS A 261 7.17 -11.58 -21.06
CA HIS A 261 7.00 -10.21 -20.58
C HIS A 261 7.83 -9.94 -19.31
N ALA A 262 7.84 -10.88 -18.36
CA ALA A 262 8.70 -10.79 -17.19
C ALA A 262 10.19 -10.65 -17.58
N ASP A 263 10.66 -11.41 -18.58
CA ASP A 263 12.02 -11.27 -19.12
C ASP A 263 12.30 -9.88 -19.73
N ARG A 264 11.32 -9.28 -20.41
CA ARG A 264 11.45 -7.90 -20.93
C ARG A 264 11.54 -6.87 -19.81
N ILE A 265 10.75 -7.03 -18.74
CA ILE A 265 10.78 -6.12 -17.60
C ILE A 265 12.11 -6.22 -16.85
N LEU A 266 12.64 -7.43 -16.64
CA LEU A 266 13.97 -7.65 -16.07
C LEU A 266 15.05 -6.86 -16.85
N LYS A 267 15.07 -7.03 -18.17
CA LYS A 267 15.99 -6.30 -19.06
C LYS A 267 15.80 -4.78 -19.03
N LYS A 268 14.66 -4.26 -18.57
CA LYS A 268 14.44 -2.82 -18.39
C LYS A 268 14.96 -2.33 -17.04
N ILE A 269 14.88 -3.15 -16.00
CA ILE A 269 15.37 -2.84 -14.66
C ILE A 269 16.91 -2.89 -14.61
N GLU A 270 17.53 -3.76 -15.41
CA GLU A 270 19.00 -3.92 -15.46
C GLU A 270 19.74 -2.86 -16.30
N LYS A 271 19.01 -1.99 -17.01
CA LYS A 271 19.57 -0.93 -17.86
C LYS A 271 19.81 0.35 -17.08
#